data_AF-A0AAU9MDP9-F1
#
_entry.id   AF-A0AAU9MDP9-F1
#
_cell.length_a   1.000
_cell.length_b   1.000
_cell.length_c   1.000
_cell.angle_alpha   90.00
_cell.angle_beta   90.00
_cell.angle_gamma   90.00
#
_symmetry.space_group_name_H-M   'P 1'
#
loop_
_entity.id
_entity.type
_entity.pdbx_description
1 polymer ?
#
loop_
_entity_poly.entity_id
_entity_poly.type
_entity_poly.pdbx_seq_one_letter_code
_entity_poly.pdbx_strand_id
1 'polypeptide(L)'
;MWLMRWQQGVDVMRWQQGVDVTEGQAELIVQTINMTAGRWVSNELLAHPQYRLLSSVINNICHEISHVNNRTCMQVNSTTINSIDSKMQELVQLVLSDSPDDLDQDLKQTFLTVAKTFYYKAYCDPETINVHISKVMFETII
;
A
#
# COMPACT_ATOMS: atom_id res chain seq x y z
N MET A 1 -22.74 5.28 5.20
CA MET A 1 -22.02 5.28 3.91
C MET A 1 -20.60 4.68 4.06
N TRP A 2 -19.80 5.09 5.05
CA TRP A 2 -18.47 4.51 5.35
C TRP A 2 -18.45 3.01 5.69
N LEU A 3 -19.46 2.54 6.45
CA LEU A 3 -19.58 1.14 6.86
C LEU A 3 -19.71 0.17 5.67
N MET A 4 -20.42 0.57 4.62
CA MET A 4 -20.64 -0.27 3.44
C MET A 4 -19.39 -0.43 2.58
N ARG A 5 -18.52 0.59 2.49
CA ARG A 5 -17.24 0.47 1.77
C ARG A 5 -16.22 -0.35 2.53
N TRP A 6 -16.17 -0.19 3.85
CA TRP A 6 -15.42 -1.10 4.71
C TRP A 6 -15.88 -2.54 4.50
N GLN A 7 -17.18 -2.82 4.48
CA GLN A 7 -17.72 -4.16 4.24
C GLN A 7 -17.54 -4.70 2.80
N GLN A 8 -17.31 -3.84 1.80
CA GLN A 8 -17.08 -4.28 0.42
C GLN A 8 -15.60 -4.54 0.09
N GLY A 9 -14.67 -3.78 0.66
CA GLY A 9 -13.23 -4.06 0.46
C GLY A 9 -12.63 -5.01 1.50
N VAL A 10 -13.25 -5.13 2.66
CA VAL A 10 -12.94 -6.15 3.67
C VAL A 10 -14.08 -7.14 3.57
N ASP A 11 -13.89 -8.28 2.91
CA ASP A 11 -14.78 -9.41 3.14
C ASP A 11 -14.58 -9.84 4.61
N VAL A 12 -15.33 -9.22 5.51
CA VAL A 12 -15.28 -9.44 6.97
C VAL A 12 -15.44 -10.92 7.30
N MET A 13 -16.13 -11.69 6.44
CA MET A 13 -16.27 -13.14 6.60
C MET A 13 -14.97 -13.88 6.26
N ARG A 14 -14.22 -13.46 5.24
CA ARG A 14 -12.90 -14.03 4.90
C ARG A 14 -11.81 -13.71 5.93
N TRP A 15 -11.85 -12.52 6.54
CA TRP A 15 -10.96 -12.15 7.66
C TRP A 15 -11.17 -13.03 8.89
N GLN A 16 -12.42 -13.41 9.19
CA GLN A 16 -12.73 -14.32 10.31
C GLN A 16 -12.37 -15.78 10.00
N GLN A 17 -12.26 -16.16 8.73
CA GLN A 17 -11.96 -17.53 8.28
C GLN A 17 -10.45 -17.82 8.09
N GLY A 18 -9.57 -16.85 8.35
CA GLY A 18 -8.12 -17.05 8.22
C GLY A 18 -7.64 -17.25 6.78
N VAL A 19 -8.47 -16.92 5.79
CA VAL A 19 -8.05 -16.82 4.38
C VAL A 19 -7.18 -15.58 4.25
N ASP A 20 -6.04 -15.66 3.56
CA ASP A 20 -5.12 -14.53 3.36
C ASP A 20 -5.86 -13.33 2.73
N VAL A 21 -6.22 -12.34 3.55
CA VAL A 21 -6.96 -11.13 3.13
C VAL A 21 -6.03 -9.95 2.86
N THR A 22 -4.85 -10.25 2.34
CA THR A 22 -3.93 -9.23 1.81
C THR A 22 -4.46 -8.60 0.51
N GLU A 23 -5.40 -9.27 -0.17
CA GLU A 23 -6.03 -8.78 -1.39
C GLU A 23 -6.89 -7.54 -1.10
N GLY A 24 -6.47 -6.38 -1.59
CA GLY A 24 -7.20 -5.11 -1.49
C GLY A 24 -6.91 -4.25 -0.25
N GLN A 25 -6.14 -4.75 0.73
CA GLN A 25 -5.84 -4.00 1.95
C GLN A 25 -5.14 -2.67 1.67
N ALA A 26 -4.20 -2.66 0.74
CA ALA A 26 -3.42 -1.46 0.43
C ALA A 26 -4.28 -0.39 -0.26
N GLU A 27 -5.11 -0.80 -1.22
CA GLU A 27 -6.08 0.10 -1.85
C GLU A 27 -7.04 0.71 -0.82
N LEU A 28 -7.54 -0.10 0.12
CA LEU A 28 -8.42 0.39 1.18
C LEU A 28 -7.78 1.47 2.06
N ILE A 29 -6.51 1.32 2.40
CA ILE A 29 -5.76 2.34 3.14
C ILE A 29 -5.65 3.62 2.30
N VAL A 30 -5.34 3.50 1.01
CA VAL A 30 -5.31 4.65 0.08
C VAL A 30 -6.66 5.36 0.05
N GLN A 31 -7.76 4.63 -0.15
CA GLN A 31 -9.10 5.21 -0.14
C GLN A 31 -9.39 5.90 1.20
N THR A 32 -9.03 5.27 2.32
CA THR A 32 -9.24 5.83 3.66
C THR A 32 -8.48 7.15 3.85
N ILE A 33 -7.20 7.20 3.50
CA ILE A 33 -6.38 8.42 3.60
C ILE A 33 -6.94 9.54 2.73
N ASN A 34 -7.35 9.21 1.50
CA ASN A 34 -7.93 10.22 0.61
C ASN A 34 -9.24 10.78 1.17
N MET A 35 -10.11 9.91 1.67
CA MET A 35 -11.37 10.34 2.26
C MET A 35 -11.17 11.18 3.54
N THR A 36 -10.20 10.83 4.40
CA THR A 36 -9.90 11.62 5.60
C THR A 36 -9.21 12.95 5.28
N ALA A 37 -8.51 13.03 4.14
CA ALA A 37 -7.99 14.28 3.58
C ALA A 37 -9.06 15.13 2.88
N GLY A 38 -10.34 14.71 2.89
CA GLY A 38 -11.44 15.42 2.24
C GLY A 38 -11.52 15.22 0.73
N ARG A 39 -10.72 14.32 0.15
CA ARG A 39 -10.76 13.97 -1.28
C ARG A 39 -11.89 12.98 -1.55
N TRP A 40 -12.69 13.27 -2.56
CA TRP A 40 -13.86 12.46 -2.91
C TRP A 40 -13.45 11.22 -3.72
N VAL A 41 -13.85 10.03 -3.26
CA VAL A 41 -13.61 8.77 -3.98
C VAL A 41 -14.88 8.36 -4.72
N SER A 42 -15.05 8.82 -5.96
CA SER A 42 -16.20 8.48 -6.81
C SER A 42 -16.05 7.12 -7.50
N ASN A 43 -17.15 6.53 -7.98
CA ASN A 43 -17.10 5.33 -8.81
C ASN A 43 -16.39 5.58 -10.15
N GLU A 44 -16.46 6.79 -10.67
CA GLU A 44 -15.73 7.21 -11.88
C GLU A 44 -14.22 7.17 -11.67
N LEU A 45 -13.75 7.70 -10.52
CA LEU A 45 -12.34 7.63 -10.13
C LEU A 45 -11.89 6.17 -9.98
N LEU A 46 -12.68 5.33 -9.32
CA LEU A 46 -12.36 3.89 -9.16
C LEU A 46 -12.34 3.14 -10.50
N ALA A 47 -13.17 3.56 -11.46
CA ALA A 47 -13.18 3.01 -12.80
C ALA A 47 -12.04 3.53 -13.69
N HIS A 48 -11.34 4.60 -13.28
CA HIS A 48 -10.26 5.21 -14.05
C HIS A 48 -9.15 4.18 -14.33
N PRO A 49 -8.66 4.04 -15.58
CA PRO A 49 -7.67 3.03 -15.93
C PRO A 49 -6.38 3.14 -15.11
N GLN A 50 -5.89 4.36 -14.90
CA GLN A 50 -4.68 4.59 -14.10
C GLN A 50 -4.89 4.26 -12.62
N TYR A 51 -6.09 4.49 -12.10
CA TYR A 51 -6.40 4.17 -10.70
C TYR A 51 -6.38 2.64 -10.52
N ARG A 52 -6.99 1.91 -11.45
CA ARG A 52 -6.97 0.44 -11.45
C ARG A 52 -5.56 -0.12 -11.60
N LEU A 53 -4.72 0.52 -12.42
CA LEU A 53 -3.31 0.14 -12.55
C LEU A 53 -2.53 0.36 -11.24
N LEU A 54 -2.62 1.55 -10.64
CA LEU A 54 -2.00 1.85 -9.35
C LEU A 54 -2.48 0.91 -8.23
N SER A 55 -3.80 0.64 -8.17
CA SER A 55 -4.38 -0.31 -7.22
C SER A 55 -3.83 -1.73 -7.42
N SER A 56 -3.76 -2.20 -8.66
CA SER A 56 -3.18 -3.51 -8.97
C SER A 56 -1.72 -3.60 -8.52
N VAL A 57 -0.90 -2.59 -8.86
CA VAL A 57 0.53 -2.57 -8.50
C VAL A 57 0.72 -2.57 -7.00
N ILE A 58 0.02 -1.69 -6.25
CA ILE A 58 0.20 -1.61 -4.80
C ILE A 58 -0.28 -2.87 -4.07
N ASN A 59 -1.41 -3.44 -4.49
CA ASN A 59 -1.92 -4.67 -3.87
C ASN A 59 -0.98 -5.84 -4.15
N ASN A 60 -0.40 -5.94 -5.35
CA ASN A 60 0.62 -6.94 -5.67
C ASN A 60 1.87 -6.80 -4.80
N ILE A 61 2.39 -5.57 -4.63
CA ILE A 61 3.54 -5.30 -3.74
C ILE A 61 3.22 -5.77 -2.32
N CYS A 62 2.06 -5.39 -1.79
CA CYS A 62 1.69 -5.72 -0.41
C CYS A 62 1.44 -7.21 -0.19
N HIS A 63 0.86 -7.88 -1.18
CA HIS A 63 0.69 -9.33 -1.20
C HIS A 63 2.07 -10.02 -1.18
N GLU A 64 2.97 -9.69 -2.11
CA GLU A 64 4.32 -10.29 -2.15
C GLU A 64 5.09 -10.07 -0.84
N ILE A 65 5.01 -8.86 -0.26
CA ILE A 65 5.60 -8.54 1.05
C ILE A 65 5.01 -9.40 2.18
N SER A 66 3.69 -9.61 2.21
CA SER A 66 3.05 -10.44 3.23
C SER A 66 3.53 -11.89 3.15
N HIS A 67 3.65 -12.44 1.93
CA HIS A 67 4.20 -13.78 1.70
C HIS A 67 5.64 -13.92 2.18
N VAL A 68 6.46 -12.87 2.00
CA VAL A 68 7.84 -12.83 2.51
C VAL A 68 7.87 -12.86 4.04
N ASN A 69 7.05 -12.03 4.69
CA ASN A 69 7.01 -11.92 6.15
C ASN A 69 6.47 -13.18 6.85
N ASN A 70 5.60 -13.94 6.19
CA ASN A 70 5.05 -15.20 6.72
C ASN A 70 6.01 -16.41 6.54
N ARG A 71 7.10 -16.25 5.78
CA ARG A 71 8.11 -17.30 5.61
C ARG A 71 9.26 -17.06 6.60
N THR A 72 9.79 -18.14 7.19
CA THR A 72 11.07 -18.07 7.92
C THR A 72 12.18 -17.57 6.98
N CYS A 73 13.09 -16.74 7.50
CA CYS A 73 14.10 -15.99 6.72
C CYS A 73 14.93 -16.85 5.72
N MET A 74 14.99 -18.17 5.92
CA MET A 74 15.70 -19.12 5.06
C MET A 74 15.00 -19.38 3.70
N GLN A 75 13.80 -18.85 3.44
CA GLN A 75 13.02 -19.11 2.21
C GLN A 75 12.75 -17.88 1.33
N VAL A 76 13.22 -16.70 1.72
CA VAL A 76 13.10 -15.50 0.88
C VAL A 76 14.23 -15.54 -0.15
N ASN A 77 13.89 -15.90 -1.39
CA ASN A 77 14.89 -15.94 -2.46
C ASN A 77 15.10 -14.53 -3.04
N SER A 78 16.28 -14.31 -3.65
CA SER A 78 16.61 -13.06 -4.32
C SER A 78 15.63 -12.71 -5.44
N THR A 79 14.98 -13.71 -6.03
CA THR A 79 13.96 -13.53 -7.08
C THR A 79 12.72 -12.80 -6.56
N THR A 80 12.23 -13.10 -5.35
CA THR A 80 11.08 -12.42 -4.75
C THR A 80 11.41 -10.97 -4.40
N ILE A 81 12.60 -10.72 -3.85
CA ILE A 81 13.08 -9.36 -3.55
C ILE A 81 13.14 -8.53 -4.85
N ASN A 82 13.74 -9.08 -5.91
CA ASN A 82 13.82 -8.41 -7.21
C ASN A 82 12.43 -8.13 -7.83
N SER A 83 11.44 -9.01 -7.60
CA SER A 83 10.06 -8.80 -8.04
C SER A 83 9.43 -7.61 -7.33
N ILE A 84 9.56 -7.53 -6.01
CA ILE A 84 9.05 -6.42 -5.19
C ILE A 84 9.72 -5.10 -5.63
N ASP A 85 11.04 -5.10 -5.81
CA ASP A 85 11.79 -3.91 -6.22
C ASP A 85 11.38 -3.43 -7.62
N SER A 86 11.19 -4.35 -8.57
CA SER A 86 10.70 -4.04 -9.92
C SER A 86 9.31 -3.40 -9.88
N LYS A 87 8.37 -3.95 -9.10
CA LYS A 87 7.03 -3.37 -8.92
C LYS A 87 7.08 -2.01 -8.23
N MET A 88 8.00 -1.83 -7.29
CA MET A 88 8.21 -0.53 -6.64
C MET A 88 8.73 0.52 -7.64
N GLN A 89 9.62 0.13 -8.55
CA GLN A 89 10.07 1.00 -9.65
C GLN A 89 8.92 1.34 -10.60
N GLU A 90 8.10 0.35 -10.99
CA GLU A 90 6.89 0.57 -11.80
C GLU A 90 5.95 1.58 -11.11
N LEU A 91 5.69 1.41 -9.80
CA LEU A 91 4.86 2.34 -9.03
C LEU A 91 5.43 3.77 -9.04
N VAL A 92 6.73 3.93 -8.82
CA VAL A 92 7.38 5.25 -8.86
C VAL A 92 7.23 5.89 -10.24
N GLN A 93 7.41 5.12 -11.31
CA GLN A 93 7.22 5.63 -12.67
C GLN A 93 5.78 6.08 -12.92
N LEU A 94 4.78 5.30 -12.52
CA LEU A 94 3.37 5.65 -12.65
C LEU A 94 3.01 6.92 -11.86
N VAL A 95 3.58 7.07 -10.66
CA VAL A 95 3.33 8.22 -9.79
C VAL A 95 3.99 9.51 -10.29
N LEU A 96 5.13 9.40 -10.97
CA LEU A 96 5.88 10.55 -11.50
C LEU A 96 5.56 10.89 -12.96
N SER A 97 4.82 10.03 -13.66
CA SER A 97 4.38 10.31 -15.03
C SER A 97 3.29 11.37 -15.01
N ASP A 98 3.38 12.35 -15.91
CA ASP A 98 2.37 13.38 -16.13
C ASP A 98 1.66 13.15 -17.47
N SER A 99 0.34 13.08 -17.46
CA SER A 99 -0.54 12.93 -18.64
C SER A 99 -1.68 13.97 -18.62
N PRO A 100 -2.30 14.30 -19.76
CA PRO A 100 -3.47 15.19 -19.79
C PRO A 100 -4.73 14.61 -19.11
N ASP A 101 -4.93 13.28 -19.20
CA ASP A 101 -6.05 12.54 -18.58
C ASP A 101 -5.58 11.78 -17.34
N ASP A 102 -4.89 12.50 -16.47
CA ASP A 102 -4.19 11.92 -15.36
C ASP A 102 -4.91 12.08 -14.03
N LEU A 103 -4.58 11.20 -13.10
CA LEU A 103 -5.05 11.31 -11.74
C LEU A 103 -4.41 12.51 -11.04
N ASP A 104 -5.15 13.05 -10.08
CA ASP A 104 -4.63 14.02 -9.14
C ASP A 104 -3.30 13.57 -8.52
N GLN A 105 -2.32 14.46 -8.49
CA GLN A 105 -0.96 14.11 -8.08
C GLN A 105 -0.90 13.73 -6.59
N ASP A 106 -1.71 14.35 -5.73
CA ASP A 106 -1.76 14.00 -4.31
C ASP A 106 -2.33 12.59 -4.09
N LEU A 107 -3.32 12.19 -4.92
CA LEU A 107 -3.82 10.83 -4.94
C LEU A 107 -2.71 9.84 -5.30
N LYS A 108 -1.93 10.09 -6.37
CA LYS A 108 -0.79 9.25 -6.74
C LYS A 108 0.26 9.17 -5.64
N GLN A 109 0.60 10.30 -5.02
CA GLN A 109 1.53 10.33 -3.88
C GLN A 109 1.00 9.55 -2.68
N THR A 110 -0.32 9.47 -2.50
CA THR A 110 -0.93 8.62 -1.46
C THR A 110 -0.66 7.14 -1.74
N PHE A 111 -0.78 6.67 -2.99
CA PHE A 111 -0.39 5.30 -3.37
C PHE A 111 1.09 5.03 -3.04
N LEU A 112 1.99 5.94 -3.43
CA LEU A 112 3.42 5.79 -3.15
C LEU A 112 3.73 5.76 -1.65
N THR A 113 3.06 6.60 -0.87
CA THR A 113 3.25 6.68 0.60
C THR A 113 2.83 5.38 1.27
N VAL A 114 1.69 4.82 0.88
CA VAL A 114 1.22 3.53 1.40
C VAL A 114 2.20 2.42 1.02
N ALA A 115 2.63 2.33 -0.25
CA ALA A 115 3.61 1.33 -0.68
C ALA A 115 4.94 1.42 0.09
N LYS A 116 5.49 2.63 0.26
CA LYS A 116 6.71 2.87 1.05
C LYS A 116 6.58 2.39 2.49
N THR A 117 5.39 2.49 3.07
CA THR A 117 5.13 2.02 4.44
C THR A 117 5.22 0.50 4.53
N PHE A 118 4.61 -0.23 3.59
CA PHE A 118 4.73 -1.69 3.52
C PHE A 118 6.16 -2.12 3.24
N TYR A 119 6.83 -1.44 2.30
CA TYR A 119 8.23 -1.70 1.96
C TYR A 119 9.14 -1.47 3.18
N TYR A 120 9.01 -0.34 3.88
CA TYR A 120 9.78 -0.07 5.09
C TYR A 120 9.58 -1.16 6.16
N LYS A 121 8.33 -1.59 6.39
CA LYS A 121 8.02 -2.67 7.33
C LYS A 121 8.62 -4.03 6.94
N ALA A 122 8.78 -4.32 5.65
CA ALA A 122 9.36 -5.57 5.17
C ALA A 122 10.88 -5.64 5.34
N TYR A 123 11.58 -4.51 5.18
CA TYR A 123 13.05 -4.48 5.13
C TYR A 123 13.70 -3.99 6.43
N CYS A 124 12.95 -3.31 7.30
CA CYS A 124 13.45 -2.92 8.62
C CYS A 124 12.98 -3.92 9.68
N ASP A 125 13.91 -4.43 10.47
CA ASP A 125 13.58 -5.31 11.59
C ASP A 125 12.84 -4.55 12.70
N PRO A 126 12.08 -5.24 13.57
CA PRO A 126 11.29 -4.59 14.62
C PRO A 126 12.09 -3.72 15.59
N GLU A 127 13.36 -4.05 15.86
CA GLU A 127 14.21 -3.25 16.74
C GLU A 127 14.55 -1.92 16.07
N THR A 128 14.98 -1.95 14.80
CA THR A 128 15.20 -0.75 13.99
C THR A 128 13.94 0.12 13.88
N ILE A 129 12.77 -0.49 13.66
CA ILE A 129 11.50 0.24 13.61
C ILE A 129 11.22 0.95 14.94
N ASN A 130 11.42 0.29 16.08
CA ASN A 130 11.21 0.90 17.40
C ASN A 130 12.15 2.07 17.66
N VAL A 131 13.42 1.95 17.25
CA VAL A 131 14.39 3.05 17.32
C VAL A 131 13.92 4.24 16.47
N HIS A 132 13.47 3.98 15.23
CA HIS A 132 12.96 5.04 14.36
C HIS A 132 11.69 5.70 14.91
N ILE A 133 10.75 4.92 15.47
CA ILE A 133 9.56 5.46 16.15
C ILE A 133 9.98 6.36 17.31
N SER A 134 10.92 5.89 18.14
CA SER A 134 11.39 6.67 19.30
C SER A 134 11.94 8.03 18.86
N LYS A 135 12.80 8.01 17.85
CA LYS A 135 13.46 9.20 17.33
C LYS A 135 12.50 10.17 16.64
N VAL A 136 11.56 9.68 15.84
CA VAL A 136 10.65 10.55 15.06
C VAL A 136 9.52 11.10 15.92
N MET A 137 9.02 10.31 16.88
CA MET A 137 7.81 10.67 17.63
C MET A 137 8.09 11.32 18.98
N PHE A 138 9.24 11.06 19.60
CA PHE A 138 9.49 11.48 21.00
C PHE A 138 10.76 12.33 21.18
N GLU A 139 11.70 12.33 20.24
CA GLU A 139 12.87 13.20 20.32
C GLU A 139 12.57 14.57 19.70
N THR A 140 12.89 15.63 20.43
CA THR A 140 12.77 17.01 19.93
C THR A 140 14.04 17.36 19.16
N ILE A 141 13.89 17.89 17.95
CA ILE A 141 15.02 18.47 17.21
C ILE A 141 15.32 19.83 17.83
N ILE A 142 16.51 19.97 18.41
CA ILE A 142 17.01 21.20 19.02
C ILE A 142 17.58 22.13 17.93
#